data_AF-A0A8C8AVF9-F1
#
_entry.id   AF-A0A8C8AVF9-F1
#
_cell.length_a   1.000
_cell.length_b   1.000
_cell.length_c   1.000
_cell.angle_alpha   90.00
_cell.angle_beta   90.00
_cell.angle_gamma   90.00
#
_symmetry.space_group_name_H-M   'P 1'
#
loop_
_entity.id
_entity.type
_entity.pdbx_description
1 polymer ?
#
loop_
_entity_poly.entity_id
_entity_poly.type
_entity_poly.pdbx_seq_one_letter_code
_entity_poly.pdbx_strand_id
1 'polypeptide(L)' 'LIFFFRCPRARGPLTRQIPLCAGCNQHIVDRFILKVLDRHWHSKCLKCSDCQTQLAEKCFSRGDGVYCKEDFFKCVGN' A
#
# COMPACT_ATOMS: atom_id res chain seq x y z
N LEU A 1 7.16 6.33 5.57
CA LEU A 1 7.02 7.26 4.42
C LEU A 1 6.34 6.49 3.31
N ILE A 2 5.24 7.01 2.77
CA ILE A 2 4.56 6.41 1.62
C ILE A 2 5.20 7.01 0.37
N PHE A 3 5.84 6.18 -0.44
CA PHE A 3 6.43 6.64 -1.70
C PHE A 3 5.43 6.42 -2.82
N PHE A 4 5.05 7.50 -3.49
CA PHE A 4 4.20 7.45 -4.69
C PHE A 4 5.07 7.20 -5.91
N PHE A 5 5.10 5.96 -6.37
CA PHE A 5 5.74 5.62 -7.64
C PHE A 5 4.75 5.79 -8.77
N ARG A 6 5.13 6.54 -9.81
CA ARG A 6 4.32 6.63 -11.03
C ARG A 6 4.57 5.36 -11.84
N CYS A 7 3.52 4.60 -12.13
CA CYS A 7 3.66 3.39 -12.92
C CYS A 7 4.27 3.75 -14.29
N PRO A 8 5.38 3.13 -14.72
CA PRO A 8 5.97 3.42 -16.02
C PRO A 8 4.96 3.03 -17.10
N ARG A 9 4.42 4.04 -17.77
CA ARG A 9 3.39 3.90 -18.80
C ARG A 9 3.90 2.89 -19.83
N ALA A 10 3.29 1.71 -19.85
CA ALA A 10 3.78 0.56 -20.60
C ALA A 10 3.71 0.81 -22.10
N ARG A 11 4.82 1.26 -22.70
CA ARG A 11 5.05 1.23 -24.15
C ARG A 11 6.05 0.11 -24.44
N GLY A 12 5.57 -1.13 -24.53
CA GLY A 12 6.37 -2.31 -24.87
C GLY A 12 5.85 -3.60 -24.22
N PRO A 13 6.34 -4.79 -24.65
CA PRO A 13 5.98 -6.09 -24.05
C PRO A 13 6.57 -6.20 -22.63
N LEU A 14 5.87 -5.66 -21.64
CA LEU A 14 6.35 -5.39 -20.28
C LEU A 14 5.82 -6.39 -19.26
N THR A 15 6.18 -7.67 -19.38
CA THR A 15 5.78 -8.70 -18.41
C THR A 15 6.71 -8.83 -17.20
N ARG A 16 7.67 -7.90 -16.98
CA ARG A 16 8.81 -8.16 -16.09
C ARG A 16 9.05 -7.17 -14.95
N GLN A 17 8.21 -6.16 -14.74
CA GLN A 17 8.46 -5.11 -13.73
C GLN A 17 7.21 -4.56 -13.02
N ILE A 18 6.01 -5.16 -13.19
CA ILE A 18 4.81 -4.66 -12.51
C ILE A 18 4.80 -5.19 -11.08
N PRO A 19 4.83 -4.33 -10.04
CA PRO A 19 4.81 -4.80 -8.66
C PRO A 19 3.45 -5.42 -8.32
N LEU A 20 3.48 -6.43 -7.46
CA LEU A 20 2.28 -7.06 -6.91
C LEU A 20 1.82 -6.29 -5.67
N CYS A 21 0.51 -6.11 -5.55
CA CYS A 21 -0.11 -5.56 -4.37
C CYS A 21 -0.08 -6.56 -3.23
N ALA A 22 0.42 -6.17 -2.07
CA ALA A 22 0.44 -7.03 -0.90
C ALA A 22 -0.96 -7.23 -0.27
N GLY A 23 -1.96 -6.42 -0.63
CA GLY A 23 -3.33 -6.53 -0.11
C GLY A 23 -4.25 -7.45 -0.90
N CYS A 24 -4.05 -7.54 -2.22
CA CYS A 24 -4.89 -8.36 -3.11
C CYS A 24 -4.09 -9.34 -3.98
N ASN A 25 -2.77 -9.36 -3.86
CA ASN A 25 -1.84 -10.20 -4.62
C ASN A 25 -1.97 -10.06 -6.15
N GLN A 26 -2.51 -8.93 -6.63
CA GLN A 26 -2.64 -8.63 -8.05
C GLN A 26 -1.64 -7.56 -8.50
N HIS A 27 -1.32 -7.56 -9.79
CA HIS A 27 -0.45 -6.57 -10.42
C HIS A 27 -1.01 -5.15 -10.28
N ILE A 28 -0.16 -4.21 -9.86
CA ILE A 28 -0.53 -2.80 -9.72
C ILE A 28 -0.41 -2.10 -11.07
N VAL A 29 -1.52 -2.06 -11.79
CA VAL A 29 -1.70 -1.33 -13.07
C VAL A 29 -2.22 0.10 -12.87
N ASP A 30 -2.29 0.55 -11.62
CA ASP A 30 -2.74 1.89 -11.25
C ASP A 30 -1.76 2.97 -11.71
N ARG A 31 -2.26 4.21 -11.85
CA ARG A 31 -1.42 5.36 -12.21
C ARG A 31 -0.34 5.63 -11.15
N PHE A 32 -0.67 5.39 -9.89
CA PHE A 32 0.21 5.58 -8.74
C PHE A 32 0.28 4.31 -7.90
N ILE A 33 1.49 3.87 -7.61
CA ILE A 33 1.80 2.75 -6.73
C ILE A 33 2.21 3.33 -5.38
N LEU A 34 1.60 2.87 -4.30
CA LEU A 34 1.99 3.26 -2.95
C LEU A 34 2.95 2.21 -2.43
N LYS A 35 4.19 2.62 -2.16
CA LYS A 35 5.18 1.76 -1.51
C LYS A 35 5.23 2.10 -0.02
N VAL A 36 4.98 1.08 0.81
CA VAL A 36 4.99 1.15 2.26
C VAL A 36 6.05 0.17 2.76
N LEU A 37 7.10 0.72 3.37
CA LEU A 37 8.31 -0.04 3.76
C LEU A 37 8.91 -0.74 2.55
N ASP A 38 8.67 -2.04 2.39
CA ASP A 38 9.14 -2.84 1.26
C ASP A 38 8.01 -3.49 0.43
N ARG A 39 6.75 -3.23 0.80
CA ARG A 39 5.58 -3.77 0.10
C ARG A 39 4.92 -2.71 -0.78
N HIS A 40 4.36 -3.13 -1.91
CA HIS A 40 3.63 -2.27 -2.83
C HIS A 40 2.12 -2.49 -2.66
N TRP A 41 1.34 -1.42 -2.81
CA TRP A 41 -0.10 -1.43 -2.60
C TRP A 41 -0.80 -0.55 -3.64
N HIS A 42 -2.02 -0.95 -4.02
CA HIS A 42 -2.93 -0.06 -4.74
C HIS A 42 -3.44 1.05 -3.81
N SER A 43 -3.79 2.19 -4.40
CA SER A 43 -4.44 3.32 -3.70
C SER A 43 -5.75 2.91 -3.00
N LYS A 44 -6.45 1.93 -3.56
CA LYS A 44 -7.69 1.38 -3.01
C LYS A 44 -7.47 0.25 -2.00
N CYS A 45 -6.33 -0.44 -2.07
CA CYS A 45 -6.02 -1.56 -1.19
C CYS A 45 -5.31 -1.12 0.09
N LEU A 46 -4.59 0.01 0.06
CA LEU A 46 -3.91 0.54 1.23
C LEU A 46 -4.92 1.22 2.18
N LYS A 47 -5.57 0.40 3.01
CA LYS A 47 -6.57 0.82 3.99
C LYS A 47 -6.34 0.14 5.33
N CYS A 48 -6.74 0.79 6.42
CA CYS A 48 -6.63 0.23 7.76
C CYS A 48 -7.39 -1.10 7.84
N SER A 49 -6.80 -2.15 8.38
CA SER A 49 -7.50 -3.43 8.54
C SER A 49 -8.70 -3.32 9.50
N ASP A 50 -8.65 -2.39 10.46
CA ASP A 50 -9.68 -2.20 11.49
C ASP A 50 -10.78 -1.25 11.02
N CYS A 51 -10.45 0.02 10.81
CA CYS A 51 -11.43 1.03 10.39
C CYS A 51 -11.67 1.12 8.88
N GLN A 52 -10.95 0.36 8.05
CA GLN A 52 -11.05 0.39 6.57
C GLN A 52 -10.79 1.76 5.93
N THR A 53 -10.25 2.74 6.69
CA THR A 53 -9.92 4.07 6.19
C THR A 53 -8.73 4.02 5.24
N GLN A 54 -8.80 4.76 4.13
CA GLN A 54 -7.70 4.85 3.17
C GLN A 54 -6.50 5.59 3.77
N LEU A 55 -5.32 4.97 3.66
CA LEU A 55 -4.09 5.51 4.21
C LEU A 55 -3.27 6.17 3.10
N ALA A 56 -3.60 7.42 2.77
CA ALA A 56 -2.92 8.15 1.69
C ALA A 56 -1.60 8.81 2.15
N GLU A 57 -1.48 9.20 3.43
CA GLU A 57 -0.34 9.99 3.92
C GLU A 57 0.58 9.21 4.86
N LYS A 58 0.01 8.58 5.89
CA LYS A 58 0.75 7.83 6.91
C LYS A 58 0.01 6.54 7.26
N CYS A 59 0.73 5.43 7.15
CA CYS A 59 0.27 4.10 7.51
C CYS A 59 1.33 3.40 8.37
N PHE A 60 0.88 2.54 9.28
CA PHE A 60 1.73 1.77 10.17
C PHE A 60 1.50 0.29 9.88
N SER A 61 2.56 -0.47 9.61
CA SER A 61 2.46 -1.93 9.48
C SER A 61 2.70 -2.58 10.83
N ARG A 62 1.84 -3.54 11.21
CA ARG A 62 2.03 -4.38 12.39
C ARG A 62 1.76 -5.83 11.99
N GLY A 63 2.78 -6.68 12.09
CA GLY A 63 2.69 -8.06 11.61
C GLY A 63 2.43 -8.10 10.10
N ASP A 64 1.33 -8.71 9.69
CA ASP A 64 0.92 -8.80 8.28
C ASP A 64 -0.11 -7.74 7.86
N GLY A 65 -0.62 -6.95 8.82
CA GLY A 65 -1.64 -5.93 8.58
C GLY A 65 -1.09 -4.50 8.53
N VAL A 66 -1.84 -3.60 7.88
CA VAL A 66 -1.61 -2.15 7.91
C VAL A 66 -2.73 -1.43 8.67
N TYR A 67 -2.34 -0.44 9.45
CA TYR A 67 -3.20 0.28 10.39
C TYR A 67 -3.03 1.79 10.24
N CYS A 68 -4.08 2.53 10.55
CA CYS A 68 -4.02 3.99 10.62
C CYS A 68 -3.23 4.43 11.86
N LYS A 69 -2.86 5.72 11.92
CA LYS A 69 -2.17 6.28 13.09
C LYS A 69 -2.99 6.07 14.37
N GLU A 70 -4.30 6.26 14.33
CA GLU A 70 -5.14 6.19 15.52
C GLU A 70 -5.21 4.77 16.08
N ASP A 71 -5.56 3.78 15.26
CA ASP A 71 -5.66 2.38 15.70
C ASP A 71 -4.31 1.82 16.12
N PHE A 72 -3.23 2.18 15.42
CA PHE A 72 -1.89 1.76 15.79
C PHE A 72 -1.50 2.30 17.17
N PHE A 73 -1.74 3.58 17.45
CA PHE A 73 -1.43 4.18 18.75
C PHE A 73 -2.37 3.68 19.86
N LYS A 74 -3.65 3.47 19.56
CA LYS A 74 -4.62 2.88 20.50
C LYS A 74 -4.22 1.47 20.95
N CYS A 75 -3.77 0.62 20.03
CA CYS A 75 -3.35 -0.74 20.36
C CYS A 75 -1.91 -0.87 20.90
N VAL A 76 -1.12 0.21 20.94
CA VAL A 76 0.24 0.21 21.50
C VAL A 76 0.29 0.91 22.86
N GLY A 77 -0.66 1.79 23.16
CA GLY A 77 -0.69 2.58 24.39
C GLY A 77 -1.43 1.95 25.58
N ASN A 78 -1.51 0.63 25.70
CA ASN A 78 -2.10 -0.06 26.86
C ASN A 78 -1.16 -1.14 27.39
#